data_AF-G4ZBW0-F1
#
_entry.id   AF-G4ZBW0-F1
#
_cell.length_a   1.000
_cell.length_b   1.000
_cell.length_c   1.000
_cell.angle_alpha   90.00
_cell.angle_beta   90.00
_cell.angle_gamma   90.00
#
_symmetry.space_group_name_H-M   'P 1'
#
loop_
_entity.id
_entity.type
_entity.pdbx_description
1 polymer ?
#
loop_
_entity_poly.entity_id
_entity_poly.type
_entity_poly.pdbx_seq_one_letter_code
_entity_poly.pdbx_strand_id
1 'polypeptide(L)'
;MPVCSTAIKPCVNSAFRGLNWTRDACYNVDTFADAFPLTGFASLRQMIDATSSSCGVEAPPEIAVMGEGPQKIYWNDDEAAEGGFEHGPCELWLDEVVVFQSNNCAVAFPTSPAVCAVDYSSCSGFCVLRFYALALTGVQWRAFSTLTSVL
;
A
#
# COMPACT_ATOMS: atom_id res chain seq x y z
N MET A 1 0.33 -14.08 -1.16
CA MET A 1 0.00 -13.33 0.07
C MET A 1 -1.46 -12.92 -0.01
N PRO A 2 -2.32 -13.30 0.95
CA PRO A 2 -3.70 -12.85 0.99
C PRO A 2 -3.74 -11.33 1.17
N VAL A 3 -4.35 -10.63 0.21
CA VAL A 3 -4.52 -9.18 0.24
C VAL A 3 -5.93 -8.87 0.69
N CYS A 4 -6.07 -8.04 1.72
CA CYS A 4 -7.36 -7.45 2.06
C CYS A 4 -7.57 -6.20 1.22
N SER A 5 -8.69 -6.11 0.50
CA SER A 5 -9.08 -4.89 -0.22
C SER A 5 -10.39 -4.31 0.32
N THR A 6 -10.48 -2.99 0.36
CA THR A 6 -11.70 -2.28 0.75
C THR A 6 -11.90 -1.01 -0.06
N ALA A 7 -13.15 -0.66 -0.33
CA ALA A 7 -13.49 0.58 -1.02
C ALA A 7 -13.49 1.75 -0.02
N ILE A 8 -12.67 2.76 -0.30
CA ILE A 8 -12.56 3.99 0.48
C ILE A 8 -13.03 5.16 -0.38
N LYS A 9 -13.57 6.22 0.26
CA LYS A 9 -13.96 7.46 -0.42
C LYS A 9 -13.16 8.64 0.15
N PRO A 10 -12.95 9.71 -0.63
CA PRO A 10 -12.28 10.92 -0.14
C PRO A 10 -12.88 11.49 1.16
N CYS A 11 -14.16 11.24 1.47
CA CYS A 11 -14.79 11.72 2.69
C CYS A 11 -14.24 11.13 4.01
N VAL A 12 -13.29 10.18 3.96
CA VAL A 12 -12.62 9.64 5.16
C VAL A 12 -11.84 10.68 5.96
N ASN A 13 -11.43 11.78 5.33
CA ASN A 13 -10.79 12.90 6.02
C ASN A 13 -11.25 14.22 5.41
N SER A 14 -11.40 15.26 6.23
CA SER A 14 -11.81 16.59 5.76
C SER A 14 -10.83 17.22 4.79
N ALA A 15 -9.53 16.88 4.86
CA ALA A 15 -8.50 17.40 3.96
C ALA A 15 -8.75 17.04 2.48
N PHE A 16 -9.41 15.92 2.19
CA PHE A 16 -9.70 15.50 0.83
C PHE A 16 -11.07 15.98 0.31
N ARG A 17 -11.89 16.56 1.19
CA ARG A 17 -13.28 16.91 0.87
C ARG A 17 -13.30 18.09 -0.10
N GLY A 18 -14.06 17.95 -1.19
CA GLY A 18 -14.23 19.00 -2.20
C GLY A 18 -13.08 19.10 -3.21
N LEU A 19 -12.03 18.27 -3.08
CA LEU A 19 -11.02 18.14 -4.12
C LEU A 19 -11.58 17.37 -5.33
N ASN A 20 -10.96 17.59 -6.49
CA ASN A 20 -11.39 16.98 -7.74
C ASN A 20 -10.74 15.61 -7.94
N TRP A 21 -11.52 14.54 -7.80
CA TRP A 21 -11.09 13.14 -7.94
C TRP A 21 -11.61 12.48 -9.23
N THR A 22 -12.17 13.26 -10.16
CA THR A 22 -12.71 12.74 -11.43
C THR A 22 -11.73 12.92 -12.59
N ARG A 23 -10.50 13.33 -12.31
CA ARG A 23 -9.42 13.44 -13.31
C ARG A 23 -8.69 12.10 -13.45
N ASP A 24 -7.68 12.08 -14.30
CA ASP A 24 -6.80 10.93 -14.48
C ASP A 24 -6.07 10.56 -13.19
N ALA A 25 -5.57 9.33 -13.14
CA ALA A 25 -5.03 8.77 -11.91
C ALA A 25 -3.72 9.47 -11.47
N CYS A 26 -2.92 9.98 -12.39
CA CYS A 26 -1.72 10.78 -12.06
C CYS A 26 -2.12 12.09 -11.37
N TYR A 27 -3.11 12.81 -11.89
CA TYR A 27 -3.64 14.00 -11.22
C TYR A 27 -4.19 13.69 -9.82
N ASN A 28 -4.92 12.58 -9.67
CA ASN A 28 -5.47 12.19 -8.37
C ASN A 28 -4.35 11.85 -7.37
N VAL A 29 -3.26 11.21 -7.83
CA VAL A 29 -2.07 10.96 -7.01
C VAL A 29 -1.45 12.27 -6.52
N ASP A 30 -1.23 13.24 -7.40
CA ASP A 30 -0.67 14.54 -7.01
C ASP A 30 -1.58 15.26 -6.02
N THR A 31 -2.89 15.24 -6.29
CA THR A 31 -3.92 15.81 -5.39
C THR A 31 -3.90 15.15 -4.01
N PHE A 32 -3.72 13.82 -3.95
CA PHE A 32 -3.58 13.10 -2.69
C PHE A 32 -2.29 13.49 -1.97
N ALA A 33 -1.15 13.50 -2.66
CA ALA A 33 0.15 13.81 -2.08
C ALA A 33 0.18 15.22 -1.47
N ASP A 34 -0.44 16.21 -2.13
CA ASP A 34 -0.55 17.57 -1.63
C ASP A 34 -1.48 17.70 -0.41
N ALA A 35 -2.58 16.93 -0.39
CA ALA A 35 -3.58 17.00 0.67
C ALA A 35 -3.24 16.12 1.89
N PHE A 36 -2.49 15.03 1.71
CA PHE A 36 -2.20 14.04 2.76
C PHE A 36 -1.57 14.64 4.02
N PRO A 37 -0.60 15.58 3.95
CA PRO A 37 -0.03 16.21 5.14
C PRO A 37 -1.06 16.98 5.99
N LEU A 38 -2.18 17.41 5.41
CA LEU A 38 -3.24 18.13 6.11
C LEU A 38 -4.22 17.20 6.85
N THR A 39 -4.09 15.88 6.65
CA THR A 39 -5.00 14.89 7.26
C THR A 39 -4.73 14.65 8.74
N GLY A 40 -3.49 14.91 9.19
CA GLY A 40 -2.99 14.54 10.51
C GLY A 40 -2.54 13.07 10.65
N PHE A 41 -2.65 12.26 9.58
CA PHE A 41 -2.07 10.92 9.57
C PHE A 41 -0.56 11.00 9.31
N ALA A 42 0.21 10.22 10.06
CA ALA A 42 1.66 10.11 9.92
C ALA A 42 2.08 9.18 8.77
N SER A 43 1.19 8.27 8.35
CA SER A 43 1.47 7.29 7.29
C SER A 43 0.20 6.76 6.62
N LEU A 44 0.36 6.20 5.42
CA LEU A 44 -0.70 5.50 4.70
C LEU A 44 -1.22 4.33 5.52
N ARG A 45 -0.33 3.57 6.20
CA ARG A 45 -0.70 2.57 7.20
C ARG A 45 -1.71 3.12 8.21
N GLN A 46 -1.39 4.25 8.85
CA GLN A 46 -2.27 4.82 9.88
C GLN A 46 -3.64 5.22 9.30
N MET A 47 -3.66 5.79 8.10
CA MET A 47 -4.91 6.16 7.44
C MET A 47 -5.75 4.92 7.09
N ILE A 48 -5.15 3.89 6.47
CA ILE A 48 -5.87 2.68 6.05
C ILE A 48 -6.35 1.88 7.27
N ASP A 49 -5.53 1.72 8.30
CA ASP A 49 -5.91 1.04 9.55
C ASP A 49 -7.07 1.77 10.26
N ALA A 50 -7.09 3.12 10.22
CA ALA A 50 -8.14 3.92 10.85
C ALA A 50 -9.47 3.94 10.09
N THR A 51 -9.46 3.64 8.79
CA THR A 51 -10.61 3.82 7.88
C THR A 51 -11.19 2.52 7.37
N SER A 52 -10.41 1.43 7.38
CA SER A 52 -10.89 0.09 7.09
C SER A 52 -11.50 -0.51 8.36
N SER A 53 -12.82 -0.75 8.36
CA SER A 53 -13.49 -1.48 9.45
C SER A 53 -13.06 -2.94 9.39
N SER A 54 -12.02 -3.29 10.16
CA SER A 54 -11.54 -4.66 10.41
C SER A 54 -11.54 -5.56 9.16
N CYS A 55 -10.64 -5.29 8.21
CA CYS A 55 -10.12 -6.38 7.41
C CYS A 55 -9.45 -7.37 8.38
N GLY A 56 -9.93 -8.61 8.36
CA GLY A 56 -9.75 -9.60 9.42
C GLY A 56 -8.34 -9.69 9.97
N VAL A 57 -8.25 -9.53 11.29
CA VAL A 57 -7.19 -10.15 12.08
C VAL A 57 -7.37 -11.66 11.89
N GLU A 58 -6.65 -12.25 10.94
CA GLU A 58 -6.06 -13.61 10.95
C GLU A 58 -5.84 -14.15 9.53
N ALA A 59 -4.57 -14.11 9.10
CA ALA A 59 -3.93 -15.31 8.59
C ALA A 59 -2.59 -15.47 9.34
N PRO A 60 -2.48 -16.42 10.29
CA PRO A 60 -1.18 -16.91 10.76
C PRO A 60 -0.36 -17.45 9.57
N PRO A 61 0.97 -17.41 9.64
CA PRO A 61 1.79 -17.06 8.49
C PRO A 61 1.85 -18.15 7.43
N GLU A 62 1.69 -17.76 6.17
CA GLU A 62 2.42 -18.45 5.10
C GLU A 62 3.88 -18.05 5.29
N ILE A 63 4.64 -18.90 6.00
CA ILE A 63 6.06 -18.69 6.26
C ILE A 63 6.78 -18.65 4.90
N ALA A 64 7.06 -17.46 4.39
CA ALA A 64 8.01 -17.30 3.31
C ALA A 64 9.41 -17.49 3.93
N VAL A 65 9.99 -18.68 3.75
CA VAL A 65 11.39 -18.91 4.11
C VAL A 65 12.24 -18.01 3.23
N MET A 66 12.89 -17.05 3.86
CA MET A 66 13.69 -16.03 3.22
C MET A 66 15.06 -16.64 2.88
N GLY A 67 15.21 -17.15 1.67
CA GLY A 67 16.47 -17.72 1.16
C GLY A 67 17.57 -16.66 1.00
N GLU A 68 18.83 -17.10 0.97
CA GLU A 68 19.99 -16.22 0.73
C GLU A 68 19.92 -15.59 -0.68
N GLY A 69 19.55 -14.30 -0.74
CA GLY A 69 19.46 -13.49 -1.96
C GLY A 69 18.69 -12.19 -1.72
N PRO A 70 18.76 -11.18 -2.62
CA PRO A 70 17.95 -9.97 -2.49
C PRO A 70 16.47 -10.33 -2.48
N GLN A 71 15.79 -9.92 -1.41
CA GLN A 71 14.44 -10.38 -1.13
C GLN A 71 13.46 -9.49 -1.86
N LYS A 72 12.60 -10.13 -2.66
CA LYS A 72 11.67 -9.47 -3.57
C LYS A 72 10.26 -9.81 -3.16
N ILE A 73 9.44 -8.79 -3.01
CA ILE A 73 7.99 -8.98 -3.01
C ILE A 73 7.46 -8.78 -4.42
N TYR A 74 6.47 -9.58 -4.78
CA TYR A 74 5.75 -9.44 -6.03
C TYR A 74 4.37 -8.90 -5.73
N TRP A 75 3.97 -7.86 -6.45
CA TRP A 75 2.64 -7.29 -6.37
C TRP A 75 1.95 -7.42 -7.72
N ASN A 76 0.71 -7.91 -7.71
CA ASN A 76 -0.14 -7.93 -8.89
C ASN A 76 -1.57 -7.63 -8.46
N ASP A 77 -2.09 -6.49 -8.90
CA ASP A 77 -3.53 -6.26 -8.92
C ASP A 77 -4.05 -6.74 -10.28
N ASP A 78 -4.72 -7.90 -10.30
CA ASP A 78 -5.28 -8.48 -11.52
C ASP A 78 -6.40 -7.59 -12.12
N GLU A 79 -6.94 -6.64 -11.36
CA GLU A 79 -7.93 -5.65 -11.82
C GLU A 79 -7.26 -4.41 -12.43
N ALA A 80 -5.96 -4.21 -12.23
CA ALA A 80 -5.22 -3.12 -12.87
C ALA A 80 -5.08 -3.39 -14.38
N ALA A 81 -5.31 -2.37 -15.20
CA ALA A 81 -5.33 -2.50 -16.66
C ALA A 81 -4.03 -3.06 -17.28
N GLU A 82 -2.89 -2.84 -16.64
CA GLU A 82 -1.57 -3.32 -17.07
C GLU A 82 -1.03 -4.46 -16.18
N GLY A 83 -1.80 -4.88 -15.16
CA GLY A 83 -1.30 -5.63 -14.02
C GLY A 83 -0.30 -4.83 -13.17
N GLY A 84 0.21 -5.41 -12.09
CA GLY A 84 1.07 -4.69 -11.15
C GLY A 84 0.30 -3.69 -10.27
N PHE A 85 0.85 -2.49 -10.07
CA PHE A 85 0.24 -1.46 -9.22
C PHE A 85 -0.74 -0.58 -10.01
N GLU A 86 -1.87 -0.23 -9.40
CA GLU A 86 -2.60 0.97 -9.82
C GLU A 86 -1.90 2.26 -9.31
N HIS A 87 -2.17 3.38 -9.98
CA HIS A 87 -1.65 4.69 -9.58
C HIS A 87 -2.14 5.08 -8.19
N GLY A 88 -1.19 5.37 -7.30
CA GLY A 88 -1.49 5.55 -5.89
C GLY A 88 -0.28 5.39 -4.98
N PRO A 89 -0.37 5.85 -3.72
CA PRO A 89 0.69 5.66 -2.74
C PRO A 89 0.73 4.21 -2.25
N CYS A 90 1.92 3.77 -1.82
CA CYS A 90 2.10 2.51 -1.11
C CYS A 90 3.26 2.58 -0.13
N GLU A 91 3.20 1.71 0.88
CA GLU A 91 4.19 1.55 1.93
C GLU A 91 4.42 0.07 2.22
N LEU A 92 5.68 -0.30 2.47
CA LEU A 92 6.02 -1.57 3.08
C LEU A 92 6.80 -1.34 4.36
N TRP A 93 6.42 -2.10 5.37
CA TRP A 93 6.95 -2.05 6.72
C TRP A 93 7.48 -3.42 7.11
N LEU A 94 8.60 -3.42 7.81
CA LEU A 94 9.04 -4.54 8.63
C LEU A 94 8.91 -4.11 10.09
N ASP A 95 8.02 -4.78 10.81
CA ASP A 95 7.52 -4.38 12.13
C ASP A 95 7.02 -2.93 12.13
N GLU A 96 7.81 -2.02 12.68
CA GLU A 96 7.52 -0.58 12.80
C GLU A 96 8.46 0.30 11.96
N VAL A 97 9.28 -0.32 11.10
CA VAL A 97 10.23 0.36 10.22
C VAL A 97 9.69 0.38 8.78
N VAL A 98 9.56 1.57 8.19
CA VAL A 98 9.29 1.71 6.75
C VAL A 98 10.53 1.27 5.98
N VAL A 99 10.40 0.26 5.13
CA VAL A 99 11.50 -0.22 4.27
C VAL A 99 11.36 0.25 2.83
N PHE A 100 10.15 0.58 2.37
CA PHE A 100 9.98 1.47 1.23
C PHE A 100 8.63 2.21 1.30
N GLN A 101 8.59 3.35 0.63
CA GLN A 101 7.38 4.14 0.41
C GLN A 101 7.47 4.85 -0.95
N SER A 102 6.33 5.06 -1.60
CA SER A 102 6.23 5.90 -2.79
C SER A 102 4.86 6.54 -2.84
N ASN A 103 4.79 7.77 -3.39
CA ASN A 103 3.52 8.45 -3.67
C ASN A 103 2.81 7.86 -4.89
N ASN A 104 3.55 7.22 -5.81
CA ASN A 104 3.01 6.60 -7.01
C ASN A 104 3.71 5.27 -7.31
N CYS A 105 3.11 4.17 -6.87
CA CYS A 105 3.74 2.86 -6.96
C CYS A 105 3.69 2.23 -8.35
N ALA A 106 2.69 2.58 -9.16
CA ALA A 106 2.69 2.24 -10.59
C ALA A 106 3.89 2.85 -11.33
N VAL A 107 4.33 4.06 -10.95
CA VAL A 107 5.50 4.70 -11.54
C VAL A 107 6.81 4.16 -10.95
N ALA A 108 6.85 3.94 -9.63
CA ALA A 108 8.06 3.44 -8.96
C ALA A 108 8.37 1.97 -9.28
N PHE A 109 7.34 1.15 -9.52
CA PHE A 109 7.43 -0.28 -9.80
C PHE A 109 6.65 -0.63 -11.07
N PRO A 110 7.13 -0.23 -12.26
CA PRO A 110 6.35 -0.26 -13.51
C PRO A 110 6.24 -1.65 -14.16
N THR A 111 6.69 -2.72 -13.49
CA THR A 111 6.62 -4.07 -14.05
C THR A 111 5.29 -4.73 -13.70
N SER A 112 4.91 -5.74 -14.49
CA SER A 112 3.70 -6.55 -14.27
C SER A 112 4.07 -8.04 -14.32
N PRO A 113 4.06 -8.77 -13.19
CA PRO A 113 3.82 -8.25 -11.83
C PRO A 113 4.92 -7.26 -11.39
N ALA A 114 4.57 -6.36 -10.49
CA ALA A 114 5.50 -5.40 -9.90
C ALA A 114 6.50 -6.13 -9.00
N VAL A 115 7.78 -5.76 -9.12
CA VAL A 115 8.86 -6.35 -8.31
C VAL A 115 9.42 -5.27 -7.39
N CYS A 116 9.21 -5.41 -6.08
CA CYS A 116 9.77 -4.48 -5.11
C CYS A 116 10.92 -5.17 -4.36
N ALA A 117 12.10 -4.57 -4.42
CA ALA A 117 13.22 -4.98 -3.58
C ALA A 117 12.94 -4.54 -2.14
N VAL A 118 13.20 -5.42 -1.18
CA VAL A 118 12.98 -5.16 0.24
C VAL A 118 14.29 -5.32 0.99
N ASP A 119 14.63 -4.31 1.78
CA ASP A 119 15.75 -4.37 2.70
C ASP A 119 15.28 -4.94 4.04
N TYR A 120 15.72 -6.17 4.35
CA TYR A 120 15.44 -6.85 5.61
C TYR A 120 16.47 -6.57 6.69
N SER A 121 17.38 -5.60 6.50
CA SER A 121 18.41 -5.26 7.49
C SER A 121 17.85 -4.87 8.87
N SER A 122 16.63 -4.34 8.92
CA SER A 122 15.93 -4.04 10.18
C SER A 122 15.35 -5.27 10.87
N CYS A 123 15.31 -6.42 10.18
CA CYS A 123 14.70 -7.63 10.67
C CYS A 123 15.72 -8.52 11.39
N SER A 124 15.46 -8.85 12.66
CA SER A 124 16.33 -9.70 13.48
C SER A 124 15.58 -10.97 13.89
N GLY A 125 15.51 -11.93 12.97
CA GLY A 125 14.76 -13.16 13.13
C GLY A 125 13.32 -12.99 12.65
N PHE A 126 12.34 -13.18 13.55
CA PHE A 126 10.94 -13.08 13.18
C PHE A 126 10.49 -11.62 13.08
N CYS A 127 9.96 -11.22 11.92
CA CYS A 127 9.38 -9.89 11.72
C CYS A 127 8.00 -9.96 11.10
N VAL A 128 7.22 -8.91 11.31
CA VAL A 128 5.92 -8.72 10.67
C VAL A 128 6.09 -7.82 9.46
N LEU A 129 5.94 -8.38 8.27
CA LEU A 129 5.80 -7.61 7.06
C LEU A 129 4.38 -7.04 6.98
N ARG A 130 4.28 -5.73 6.80
CA ARG A 130 3.01 -5.05 6.54
C ARG A 130 3.11 -4.29 5.23
N PHE A 131 2.16 -4.49 4.36
CA PHE A 131 2.11 -3.80 3.09
C PHE A 131 0.77 -3.07 2.96
N TYR A 132 0.84 -1.84 2.45
CA TYR A 132 -0.29 -0.94 2.27
C TYR A 132 -0.22 -0.30 0.89
N ALA A 133 -1.34 -0.25 0.17
CA ALA A 133 -1.45 0.44 -1.10
C ALA A 133 -2.83 1.10 -1.21
N LEU A 134 -2.93 2.18 -1.97
CA LEU A 134 -4.20 2.87 -2.23
C LEU A 134 -4.31 3.23 -3.71
N ALA A 135 -5.20 2.58 -4.44
CA ALA A 135 -5.50 2.94 -5.82
C ALA A 135 -6.41 4.18 -5.89
N LEU A 136 -6.00 5.17 -6.69
CA LEU A 136 -6.68 6.46 -6.85
C LEU A 136 -7.31 6.62 -8.25
N THR A 137 -7.88 5.54 -8.78
CA THR A 137 -8.55 5.47 -10.09
C THR A 137 -9.99 5.99 -10.04
N GLY A 138 -10.16 7.22 -9.52
CA GLY A 138 -11.42 7.96 -9.51
C GLY A 138 -11.91 8.31 -8.10
N VAL A 139 -13.23 8.51 -7.95
CA VAL A 139 -13.86 8.91 -6.68
C VAL A 139 -14.05 7.77 -5.68
N GLN A 140 -13.97 6.52 -6.15
CA GLN A 140 -13.96 5.34 -5.31
C GLN A 140 -12.52 4.82 -5.29
N TRP A 141 -11.84 5.00 -4.17
CA TRP A 141 -10.49 4.50 -3.97
C TRP A 141 -10.54 3.06 -3.53
N ARG A 142 -9.47 2.31 -3.83
CA ARG A 142 -9.31 0.93 -3.36
C ARG A 142 -8.10 0.87 -2.45
N ALA A 143 -8.32 0.63 -1.16
CA ALA A 143 -7.23 0.41 -0.23
C ALA A 143 -6.92 -1.07 -0.14
N PHE A 144 -5.63 -1.38 -0.06
CA PHE A 144 -5.11 -2.71 0.10
C PHE A 144 -4.23 -2.78 1.34
N SER A 145 -4.34 -3.87 2.08
CA SER A 145 -3.46 -4.17 3.20
C SER A 145 -3.08 -5.64 3.23
N THR A 146 -1.86 -5.95 3.67
CA THR A 146 -1.38 -7.31 3.88
C THR A 146 -0.54 -7.34 5.15
N LEU A 147 -0.69 -8.41 5.92
CA LEU A 147 0.10 -8.69 7.11
C LEU A 147 0.58 -10.13 7.03
N THR A 148 1.90 -10.33 7.07
CA THR A 148 2.49 -11.67 7.11
C THR A 148 3.73 -11.69 7.98
N SER A 149 4.08 -12.86 8.51
CA SER A 149 5.32 -13.02 9.24
C SER A 149 6.42 -13.59 8.36
N VAL A 150 7.63 -13.08 8.55
CA VAL A 150 8.86 -13.47 7.86
C VAL A 150 9.88 -13.92 8.89
N LEU A 151 10.74 -14.89 8.52
CA LEU A 151 11.74 -15.55 9.37
C LEU A 151 13.14 -15.40 8.78
#